data_AF-A0A932A368-F1
#
_entry.id   AF-A0A932A368-F1
#
_cell.length_a   1.000
_cell.length_b   1.000
_cell.length_c   1.000
_cell.angle_alpha   90.00
_cell.angle_beta   90.00
_cell.angle_gamma   90.00
#
_symmetry.space_group_name_H-M   'P 1'
#
loop_
_entity.id
_entity.type
_entity.pdbx_description
1 polymer ?
#
loop_
_entity_poly.entity_id
_entity_poly.type
_entity_poly.pdbx_seq_one_letter_code
_entity_poly.pdbx_strand_id
1 'polypeptide(L)' 'MMKSKNEILIELCNELSKSNIDEPKVQKLLAQTDIPPTENPFELTHQVLKRLHRYQESS' A
#
# COMPACT_ATOMS: atom_id res chain seq x y z
N MET A 1 13.94 -3.62 13.83
CA MET A 1 12.79 -2.71 14.03
C MET A 1 11.71 -3.13 13.03
N MET A 2 10.55 -3.59 13.51
CA MET A 2 9.43 -3.94 12.62
C MET A 2 8.77 -2.63 12.14
N LYS A 3 8.63 -2.44 10.82
CA LYS A 3 7.92 -1.27 10.26
C LYS A 3 6.46 -1.33 10.69
N SER A 4 5.89 -0.19 11.04
CA SER A 4 4.47 -0.08 11.36
C SER A 4 3.64 -0.34 10.11
N LYS A 5 2.45 -0.94 10.24
CA LYS A 5 1.55 -1.21 9.09
C LYS A 5 1.26 0.06 8.27
N ASN A 6 1.18 1.23 8.91
CA ASN A 6 1.03 2.51 8.22
C ASN A 6 2.25 2.90 7.38
N GLU A 7 3.47 2.67 7.86
CA GLU A 7 4.68 2.95 7.08
C GLU A 7 4.74 2.09 5.82
N ILE A 8 4.34 0.82 5.93
CA ILE A 8 4.27 -0.11 4.80
C ILE A 8 3.23 0.37 3.76
N LEU A 9 2.06 0.84 4.22
CA LEU A 9 1.02 1.40 3.34
C LEU A 9 1.47 2.68 2.63
N ILE A 10 2.18 3.58 3.32
CA ILE A 10 2.76 4.79 2.71
C ILE A 10 3.80 4.40 1.66
N GLU A 11 4.68 3.45 1.98
CA GLU A 11 5.71 2.97 1.06
C GLU A 11 5.10 2.30 -0.17
N LEU A 12 4.03 1.53 0.00
CA LEU A 12 3.26 0.91 -1.08
C LEU A 12 2.61 1.98 -1.97
N CYS A 13 1.98 2.99 -1.38
CA CYS A 13 1.39 4.10 -2.12
C CYS A 13 2.46 4.89 -2.91
N ASN A 14 3.62 5.12 -2.31
CA ASN A 14 4.74 5.78 -2.98
C ASN A 14 5.26 4.97 -4.16
N GLU A 15 5.42 3.65 -4.04
CA GLU A 15 5.84 2.81 -5.18
C GLU A 15 4.80 2.80 -6.31
N LEU A 16 3.51 2.74 -5.98
CA LEU A 16 2.43 2.79 -6.97
C LEU A 16 2.32 4.16 -7.65
N SER A 17 2.80 5.23 -7.02
CA SER A 17 2.82 6.58 -7.61
C SER A 17 3.95 6.80 -8.61
N LYS A 18 4.94 5.90 -8.68
CA LYS A 18 6.09 6.05 -9.57
C LYS A 18 5.72 5.70 -11.01
N SER A 19 6.33 6.41 -11.96
CA SER A 19 6.20 6.08 -13.40
C SER A 19 6.78 4.71 -13.77
N ASN A 20 7.72 4.19 -12.98
CA ASN A 20 8.26 2.84 -13.13
C ASN A 20 7.99 2.06 -11.84
N ILE A 21 6.94 1.25 -11.85
CA ILE A 21 6.49 0.50 -10.67
C ILE A 21 7.36 -0.74 -10.50
N ASP A 22 7.94 -0.90 -9.31
CA ASP A 22 8.66 -2.11 -8.94
C ASP A 22 7.65 -3.16 -8.43
N GLU A 23 7.11 -3.96 -9.36
CA GLU A 23 6.16 -5.04 -9.06
C GLU A 23 6.62 -5.99 -7.94
N PRO A 24 7.87 -6.51 -7.91
CA PRO A 24 8.29 -7.38 -6.82
C PRO A 24 8.36 -6.66 -5.47
N LYS A 25 8.68 -5.36 -5.44
CA LYS A 25 8.59 -4.56 -4.22
C LYS A 25 7.14 -4.36 -3.78
N VAL A 26 6.24 -4.03 -4.71
CA VAL A 26 4.80 -3.88 -4.46
C VAL A 26 4.22 -5.16 -3.87
N GLN A 27 4.53 -6.34 -4.45
CA GLN A 27 4.10 -7.64 -3.95
C GLN A 27 4.61 -7.93 -2.52
N LYS A 28 5.89 -7.62 -2.24
CA LYS A 28 6.47 -7.78 -0.88
C LYS A 28 5.80 -6.86 0.15
N LEU A 29 5.47 -5.63 -0.23
CA LEU A 29 4.79 -4.68 0.64
C LEU A 29 3.33 -5.10 0.85
N LEU A 30 2.64 -5.52 -0.21
CA LEU A 30 1.29 -6.07 -0.16
C LEU A 30 1.19 -7.26 0.79
N ALA A 31 2.12 -8.21 0.73
CA ALA A 31 2.15 -9.39 1.61
C ALA A 31 2.30 -9.04 3.10
N GLN A 32 2.83 -7.86 3.42
CA GLN A 32 2.94 -7.35 4.78
C GLN A 32 1.70 -6.55 5.22
N THR A 33 0.72 -6.40 4.33
CA THR A 33 -0.55 -5.68 4.57
C THR A 33 -1.74 -6.63 4.47
N ASP A 34 -2.88 -6.21 5.03
CA ASP A 34 -4.16 -6.90 4.91
C ASP A 34 -4.95 -6.43 3.67
N ILE A 35 -4.25 -6.09 2.57
CA ILE A 35 -4.86 -5.64 1.30
C ILE A 35 -4.85 -6.80 0.32
N PRO A 36 -6.02 -7.17 -0.24
CA PRO A 36 -6.06 -8.23 -1.26
C PRO A 36 -5.30 -7.79 -2.52
N PRO A 37 -4.51 -8.69 -3.12
CA PRO A 37 -3.89 -8.40 -4.41
C PRO A 37 -4.98 -8.18 -5.46
N THR A 38 -4.80 -7.18 -6.30
CA THR A 38 -5.66 -6.89 -7.45
C THR A 38 -4.80 -6.64 -8.67
N GLU A 39 -5.27 -7.12 -9.82
CA GLU A 39 -4.60 -6.94 -11.11
C GLU A 39 -4.72 -5.49 -11.61
N ASN A 40 -5.66 -4.71 -11.05
CA ASN A 40 -5.86 -3.31 -11.43
C ASN A 40 -5.05 -2.36 -10.53
N PRO A 41 -4.01 -1.68 -11.04
CA PRO A 41 -3.16 -0.80 -10.23
C PRO A 41 -3.91 0.41 -9.66
N PHE A 42 -4.98 0.88 -10.32
CA PHE A 42 -5.82 1.95 -9.79
C PHE A 42 -6.65 1.48 -8.60
N GLU A 43 -7.21 0.26 -8.69
CA GLU A 43 -7.95 -0.35 -7.60
C GLU A 43 -7.03 -0.61 -6.39
N LEU A 44 -5.82 -1.12 -6.65
CA LEU A 44 -4.82 -1.34 -5.62
C LEU A 44 -4.50 -0.03 -4.89
N THR A 45 -4.21 1.03 -5.64
CA THR A 45 -3.93 2.36 -5.09
C THR A 45 -5.11 2.88 -4.27
N HIS A 46 -6.34 2.72 -4.76
CA HIS A 46 -7.54 3.13 -4.04
C HIS A 46 -7.73 2.37 -2.73
N GLN A 47 -7.48 1.07 -2.70
CA GLN A 47 -7.54 0.25 -1.48
C GLN A 47 -6.49 0.67 -0.45
N VAL A 48 -5.28 0.96 -0.90
CA VAL A 48 -4.18 1.47 -0.06
C VAL A 48 -4.56 2.82 0.55
N LEU A 49 -5.05 3.76 -0.25
CA LEU A 49 -5.49 5.09 0.21
C LEU A 49 -6.65 5.01 1.19
N LYS A 50 -7.64 4.15 0.92
CA LYS A 50 -8.78 3.92 1.83
C LYS A 50 -8.32 3.39 3.19
N ARG A 51 -7.35 2.48 3.20
CA ARG A 51 -6.75 1.98 4.46
C ARG A 51 -5.99 3.07 5.19
N LEU A 52 -5.17 3.86 4.50
CA LEU A 52 -4.45 4.99 5.09
C LEU A 52 -5.39 6.00 5.75
N HIS A 53 -6.48 6.38 5.08
CA HIS A 53 -7.48 7.31 5.61
C HIS A 53 -8.19 6.79 6.85
N ARG A 54 -8.55 5.50 6.86
CA ARG A 54 -9.28 4.89 7.97
C ARG A 54 -8.47 4.90 9.28
N TYR A 55 -7.14 4.88 9.20
CA TYR A 55 -6.26 5.00 10.36
C TYR A 55 -6.04 6.45 10.81
N GLN A 56 -6.34 7.46 9.97
CA GLN A 56 -6.27 8.87 10.37
C GLN A 56 -7.52 9.35 11.12
N GLU A 57 -8.70 8.81 10.81
CA GLU A 57 -9.95 9.18 11.53
C GLU A 57 -10.07 8.53 12.92
N SER A 58 -9.19 7.58 13.27
CA SER A 58 -9.23 6.88 14.57
C SER A 58 -8.24 7.44 15.60
N SER A 59 -7.80 8.69 15.45
CA SER A 59 -6.84 9.33 16.35
C SER A 59 -7.40 10.57 17.03
#